data_AF-A0A554N820-F1
#
_entry.id   AF-A0A554N820-F1
#
_cell.length_a   1.000
_cell.length_b   1.000
_cell.length_c   1.000
_cell.angle_alpha   90.00
_cell.angle_beta   90.00
_cell.angle_gamma   90.00
#
_symmetry.space_group_name_H-M   'P 1'
#
loop_
_entity.id
_entity.type
_entity.pdbx_description
1 polymer ?
#
loop_
_entity_poly.entity_id
_entity_poly.type
_entity_poly.pdbx_seq_one_letter_code
_entity_poly.pdbx_strand_id
1 'polypeptide(L)'
;MDSIPRIGCRPRLGKQLLDDAIEAQATWFVETVATLREKLDTLELIEVMDDVDLVRYDCYRLGQFAGPSVWIYDEHGAGLHSRSAVDRYIEDRGSDSLWVVPTDVHY
;
A
#
# COMPACT_ATOMS: atom_id res chain seq x y z
N MET A 1 23.79 24.48 -5.96
CA MET A 1 22.48 23.95 -5.49
C MET A 1 21.69 23.64 -6.74
N ASP A 2 21.89 22.45 -7.29
CA ASP A 2 21.15 22.01 -8.47
C ASP A 2 19.69 21.79 -8.10
N SER A 3 18.82 22.41 -8.87
CA SER A 3 17.38 22.30 -8.72
C SER A 3 16.97 20.86 -9.05
N ILE A 4 16.39 20.16 -8.07
CA ILE A 4 15.74 18.87 -8.28
C ILE A 4 14.74 19.08 -9.43
N PRO A 5 14.83 18.31 -10.54
CA PRO A 5 13.95 18.49 -11.67
C PRO A 5 12.51 18.31 -11.18
N ARG A 6 11.69 19.35 -11.32
CA ARG A 6 10.26 19.30 -11.04
C ARG A 6 9.61 18.42 -12.08
N ILE A 7 9.70 17.10 -11.90
CA ILE A 7 8.81 16.16 -12.56
C ILE A 7 7.46 16.39 -11.89
N GLY A 8 6.75 17.41 -12.37
CA GLY A 8 5.35 17.65 -12.05
C GLY A 8 4.58 16.43 -12.50
N CYS A 9 4.39 15.47 -11.60
CA CYS A 9 3.54 14.33 -11.84
C CYS A 9 2.15 14.93 -12.10
N ARG A 10 1.67 14.84 -13.35
CA ARG A 10 0.34 15.36 -13.71
C ARG A 10 -0.66 14.74 -12.72
N PRO A 11 -1.60 15.50 -12.12
CA PRO A 11 -2.54 14.98 -11.13
C PRO A 11 -3.26 13.69 -11.57
N ARG A 12 -3.51 13.55 -12.87
CA ARG A 12 -4.09 12.33 -13.48
C ARG A 12 -3.19 11.10 -13.37
N LEU A 13 -1.87 11.25 -13.54
CA LEU A 13 -0.92 10.15 -13.44
C LEU A 13 -0.74 9.71 -11.99
N GLY A 14 -0.68 10.66 -11.03
CA GLY A 14 -0.61 10.35 -9.61
C GLY A 14 -1.87 9.63 -9.10
N LYS A 15 -3.05 10.06 -9.55
CA LYS A 15 -4.31 9.39 -9.24
C LYS A 15 -4.35 7.96 -9.82
N GLN A 16 -3.96 7.79 -11.09
CA GLN A 16 -3.90 6.47 -11.72
C GLN A 16 -2.94 5.54 -10.98
N LEU A 17 -1.74 6.00 -10.60
CA LEU A 17 -0.79 5.19 -9.82
C LEU A 17 -1.35 4.77 -8.46
N LEU A 18 -2.12 5.64 -7.79
CA LEU A 18 -2.79 5.31 -6.53
C LEU A 18 -3.91 4.28 -6.75
N ASP A 19 -4.74 4.49 -7.77
CA ASP A 19 -5.82 3.56 -8.12
C ASP A 19 -5.24 2.18 -8.48
N ASP A 20 -4.18 2.13 -9.29
CA ASP A 20 -3.47 0.90 -9.68
C ASP A 20 -2.85 0.19 -8.45
N ALA A 21 -2.24 0.94 -7.53
CA ALA A 21 -1.65 0.37 -6.31
C ALA A 21 -2.73 -0.20 -5.37
N ILE A 22 -3.88 0.47 -5.25
CA ILE A 22 -5.03 -0.02 -4.48
C ILE A 22 -5.56 -1.31 -5.12
N GLU A 23 -5.75 -1.32 -6.43
CA GLU A 23 -6.26 -2.50 -7.15
C GLU A 23 -5.30 -3.69 -7.04
N ALA A 24 -4.01 -3.47 -7.23
CA ALA A 24 -2.99 -4.50 -7.09
C ALA A 24 -2.96 -5.08 -5.67
N GLN A 25 -3.00 -4.22 -4.65
CA GLN A 25 -2.98 -4.68 -3.25
C GLN A 25 -4.28 -5.43 -2.88
N ALA A 26 -5.44 -4.94 -3.34
CA ALA A 26 -6.72 -5.61 -3.11
C ALA A 26 -6.77 -6.99 -3.78
N THR A 27 -6.29 -7.09 -5.02
CA THR A 27 -6.19 -8.35 -5.75
C THR A 27 -5.27 -9.33 -5.02
N TRP A 28 -4.06 -8.89 -4.65
CA TRP A 28 -3.11 -9.72 -3.92
C TRP A 28 -3.68 -10.22 -2.58
N PHE A 29 -4.43 -9.37 -1.86
CA PHE A 29 -5.12 -9.77 -0.62
C PHE A 29 -6.14 -10.88 -0.85
N VAL A 30 -7.02 -10.71 -1.85
CA VAL A 30 -8.06 -11.70 -2.16
C VAL A 30 -7.45 -13.03 -2.57
N GLU A 31 -6.44 -13.02 -3.44
CA GLU A 31 -5.74 -14.23 -3.89
C GLU A 31 -5.01 -14.93 -2.74
N THR A 32 -4.36 -14.17 -1.86
CA THR A 32 -3.69 -14.72 -0.67
C THR A 32 -4.68 -15.39 0.28
N VAL A 33 -5.84 -14.77 0.53
CA VAL A 33 -6.90 -15.35 1.38
C VAL A 33 -7.49 -16.62 0.74
N ALA A 34 -7.72 -16.61 -0.57
CA ALA A 34 -8.24 -17.78 -1.28
C ALA A 34 -7.27 -18.96 -1.20
N THR A 35 -5.99 -18.70 -1.49
CA THR A 35 -4.92 -19.70 -1.40
C THR A 35 -4.81 -20.25 0.02
N LEU A 36 -4.84 -19.39 1.04
CA LEU A 36 -4.75 -19.82 2.43
C LEU A 36 -5.94 -20.69 2.84
N ARG A 37 -7.15 -20.39 2.36
CA ARG A 37 -8.34 -21.24 2.60
C ARG A 37 -8.15 -22.63 2.01
N GLU A 38 -7.70 -22.74 0.77
CA GLU A 38 -7.46 -24.04 0.12
C GLU A 38 -6.41 -24.87 0.88
N LYS A 39 -5.34 -24.23 1.37
CA LYS A 39 -4.34 -24.88 2.23
C LYS A 39 -4.96 -25.39 3.53
N LEU A 40 -5.72 -24.56 4.23
CA LEU A 40 -6.36 -24.92 5.50
C LEU A 40 -7.46 -25.98 5.36
N ASP A 41 -8.10 -26.08 4.19
CA ASP A 41 -9.08 -27.14 3.90
C ASP A 41 -8.41 -28.50 3.58
N THR A 42 -7.14 -28.49 3.21
CA THR A 42 -6.40 -29.69 2.78
C THR A 42 -5.47 -30.24 3.86
N LEU A 43 -4.87 -29.35 4.66
CA LEU A 43 -3.86 -29.71 5.65
C LEU A 43 -4.50 -30.14 6.97
N GLU A 44 -3.92 -31.16 7.58
CA GLU A 44 -4.23 -31.55 8.95
C GLU A 44 -3.59 -30.57 9.94
N LEU A 45 -4.13 -30.53 11.17
CA LEU A 45 -3.66 -29.60 12.21
C LEU A 45 -2.15 -29.70 12.48
N ILE A 46 -1.59 -30.93 12.46
CA ILE A 46 -0.15 -31.13 12.69
C ILE A 46 0.69 -30.54 11.56
N GLU A 47 0.24 -30.66 10.31
CA GLU A 47 0.92 -30.12 9.14
C GLU A 47 0.89 -28.59 9.16
N VAL A 48 -0.22 -28.00 9.62
CA VAL A 48 -0.30 -26.56 9.89
C VAL A 48 0.70 -26.14 10.96
N MET A 49 0.82 -26.90 12.05
CA MET A 49 1.77 -26.59 13.13
C MET A 49 3.23 -26.66 12.68
N ASP A 50 3.55 -27.65 11.84
CA ASP A 50 4.89 -27.88 11.27
C ASP A 50 5.22 -26.93 10.10
N ASP A 51 4.31 -26.00 9.77
CA ASP A 51 4.46 -25.02 8.69
C ASP A 51 4.64 -25.68 7.30
N VAL A 52 3.97 -26.82 7.08
CA VAL A 52 3.93 -27.46 5.77
C VAL A 52 3.34 -26.47 4.76
N ASP A 53 3.99 -26.40 3.60
CA ASP A 53 3.63 -25.47 2.52
C ASP A 53 3.55 -23.99 2.97
N LEU A 54 4.34 -23.60 3.98
CA LEU A 54 4.44 -22.22 4.46
C LEU A 54 3.12 -21.63 4.97
N VAL A 55 2.16 -22.46 5.37
CA VAL A 55 0.81 -22.01 5.74
C VAL A 55 0.81 -21.02 6.92
N ARG A 56 1.73 -21.17 7.89
CA ARG A 56 1.88 -20.22 9.02
C ARG A 56 2.54 -18.93 8.57
N TYR A 57 3.51 -19.02 7.65
CA TYR A 57 4.10 -17.83 7.03
C TYR A 57 3.06 -17.03 6.23
N ASP A 58 2.16 -17.70 5.51
CA ASP A 58 1.06 -17.06 4.78
C ASP A 58 0.05 -16.41 5.75
N CYS A 59 -0.27 -17.06 6.88
CA CYS A 59 -1.07 -16.45 7.95
C CYS A 59 -0.41 -15.20 8.53
N TYR A 60 0.91 -15.26 8.77
CA TYR A 60 1.69 -14.11 9.26
C TYR A 60 1.67 -12.97 8.25
N ARG A 61 1.93 -13.24 6.97
CA ARG A 61 1.88 -12.23 5.90
C ARG A 61 0.51 -11.59 5.76
N LEU A 62 -0.56 -12.38 5.87
CA LEU A 62 -1.91 -11.85 5.85
C LEU A 62 -2.14 -10.86 7.00
N GLY A 63 -1.62 -11.17 8.19
CA GLY A 63 -1.67 -10.28 9.35
C GLY A 63 -0.80 -9.01 9.22
N GLN A 64 0.18 -8.99 8.31
CA GLN A 64 1.04 -7.83 8.04
C GLN A 64 0.47 -6.86 7.00
N PHE A 65 -0.70 -7.15 6.41
CA PHE A 65 -1.35 -6.18 5.54
C PHE A 65 -1.73 -4.91 6.30
N ALA A 66 -0.91 -3.89 6.14
CA ALA A 66 -1.34 -2.50 6.26
C ALA A 66 -1.81 -2.04 4.87
N GLY A 67 -2.75 -1.09 4.79
CA GLY A 67 -3.16 -0.48 3.53
C GLY A 67 -1.98 0.04 2.69
N PRO A 68 -2.20 0.45 1.43
CA PRO A 68 -1.11 0.84 0.53
C PRO A 68 -0.15 1.83 1.16
N SER A 69 1.15 1.52 1.09
CA SER A 69 2.26 2.35 1.58
C SER A 69 2.55 3.51 0.63
N VAL A 70 1.50 4.17 0.16
CA VAL A 70 1.65 5.37 -0.67
C VAL A 70 1.89 6.55 0.27
N TRP A 71 3.10 7.11 0.19
CA TRP A 71 3.42 8.34 0.88
C TRP A 71 2.82 9.51 0.12
N ILE A 72 1.95 10.25 0.80
CA ILE A 72 1.38 11.49 0.30
C ILE A 72 2.20 12.63 0.88
N TYR A 73 2.53 13.63 0.07
CA TYR A 73 3.28 14.79 0.50
C TYR A 73 2.51 16.08 0.23
N ASP A 74 2.73 17.09 1.07
CA ASP A 74 2.34 18.46 0.76
C ASP A 74 3.24 19.06 -0.34
N GLU A 75 2.91 20.27 -0.79
CA GLU A 75 3.68 21.04 -1.76
C GLU A 75 5.14 21.35 -1.35
N HIS A 76 5.49 21.15 -0.08
CA HIS A 76 6.83 21.35 0.48
C HIS A 76 7.60 20.03 0.69
N GLY A 77 7.00 18.89 0.35
CA GLY A 77 7.62 17.57 0.54
C GLY A 77 7.51 17.04 1.97
N ALA A 78 6.63 17.58 2.80
CA ALA A 78 6.33 17.02 4.11
C ALA A 78 5.31 15.87 3.98
N GLY A 79 5.62 14.72 4.57
CA GLY A 79 4.76 13.55 4.53
C GLY A 79 3.47 13.73 5.32
N LEU A 80 2.34 13.38 4.71
CA LEU A 80 1.03 13.30 5.34
C LEU A 80 0.78 11.86 5.79
N HIS A 81 1.06 11.59 7.06
CA HIS A 81 1.17 10.23 7.61
C HIS A 81 -0.16 9.63 8.13
N SER A 82 -1.29 10.29 7.92
CA SER A 82 -2.59 9.76 8.35
C SER A 82 -3.71 10.24 7.44
N ARG A 83 -4.80 9.48 7.38
CA ARG A 83 -6.00 9.88 6.64
C ARG A 83 -6.53 11.24 7.09
N SER A 84 -6.60 11.48 8.41
CA SER A 84 -7.02 12.77 8.95
C SER A 84 -6.11 13.94 8.53
N ALA A 85 -4.80 13.70 8.36
CA ALA A 85 -3.88 14.72 7.87
C ALA A 85 -4.09 15.02 6.38
N VAL A 86 -4.35 13.99 5.57
CA VAL A 86 -4.67 14.13 4.15
C VAL A 86 -6.01 14.86 3.97
N ASP A 87 -7.05 14.44 4.68
CA ASP A 87 -8.38 15.03 4.60
C ASP A 87 -8.34 16.52 4.95
N ARG A 88 -7.68 16.87 6.06
CA ARG A 88 -7.49 18.27 6.48
C ARG A 88 -6.72 19.10 5.45
N TYR A 89 -5.69 18.52 4.83
CA TYR A 89 -4.90 19.22 3.83
C TYR A 89 -5.72 19.48 2.56
N ILE A 90 -6.51 18.50 2.11
CA ILE A 90 -7.42 18.65 0.97
C ILE A 90 -8.51 19.70 1.26
N GLU A 91 -9.07 19.71 2.48
CA GLU A 91 -10.05 20.71 2.91
C GLU A 91 -9.47 22.14 2.89
N ASP A 92 -8.22 22.32 3.31
CA ASP A 92 -7.58 23.63 3.45
C ASP A 92 -6.97 24.17 2.13
N ARG A 93 -6.39 23.28 1.31
CA ARG A 93 -5.59 23.66 0.12
C ARG A 93 -6.21 23.23 -1.21
N GLY A 94 -7.21 22.36 -1.18
CA GLY A 94 -7.77 21.70 -2.36
C GLY A 94 -6.94 20.50 -2.83
N SER A 95 -7.56 19.57 -3.57
CA SER A 95 -6.90 18.32 -3.99
C SER A 95 -5.77 18.51 -5.00
N ASP A 96 -5.72 19.65 -5.69
CA ASP A 96 -4.73 19.93 -6.74
C ASP A 96 -3.34 20.29 -6.20
N SER A 97 -3.21 20.59 -4.90
CA SER A 97 -1.93 20.90 -4.25
C SER A 97 -1.20 19.66 -3.70
N LEU A 98 -1.83 18.48 -3.76
CA LEU A 98 -1.29 17.23 -3.22
C LEU A 98 -0.30 16.59 -4.20
N TRP A 99 0.84 16.13 -3.70
CA TRP A 99 1.84 15.44 -4.52
C TRP A 99 1.89 13.96 -4.13
N VAL A 100 1.55 13.09 -5.08
CA VAL A 100 1.75 11.64 -4.95
C VAL A 100 3.09 11.31 -5.58
N VAL A 101 4.04 10.85 -4.76
CA VAL A 101 5.33 10.39 -5.23
C VAL A 101 5.42 8.89 -4.97
N PRO A 102 5.53 8.05 -6.00
CA PRO A 102 5.81 6.63 -5.81
C PRO A 102 7.26 6.53 -5.31
N THR A 103 7.45 6.29 -4.02
CA THR A 103 8.76 6.08 -3.44
C THR A 103 8.82 4.71 -2.80
N ASP A 104 9.75 3.88 -3.27
CA ASP A 104 10.22 2.70 -2.55
C ASP A 104 11.27 3.17 -1.52
N VAL A 105 10.82 3.73 -0.40
CA VAL A 105 11.71 4.12 0.71
C VAL A 105 11.83 2.95 1.67
N HIS A 106 12.73 2.03 1.34
CA HIS A 106 13.37 1.19 2.34
C HIS A 106 14.51 2.02 2.98
N TYR A 107 14.41 2.30 4.28
CA TYR A 107 15.50 2.85 5.10
C TYR A 107 16.27 1.72 5.77
#